data_AF-A0A8D8NIL5-F1
#
_entry.id   AF-A0A8D8NIL5-F1
#
_cell.length_a   1.000
_cell.length_b   1.000
_cell.length_c   1.000
_cell.angle_alpha   90.00
_cell.angle_beta   90.00
_cell.angle_gamma   90.00
#
_symmetry.space_group_name_H-M   'P 1'
#
loop_
_entity.id
_entity.type
_entity.pdbx_description
1 polymer ?
#
loop_
_entity_poly.entity_id
_entity_poly.type
_entity_poly.pdbx_seq_one_letter_code
_entity_poly.pdbx_strand_id
1 'polypeptide(L)'
;AYYPCFKTLFKNVVTALAEARDITLYLNPLTRHFQQLEDTEFSESKVLLKPLMHVVCLIWSNSMYYCHSAKLIVLLRQICNLIIQQAKRFLDPSSIFHSDIDEAMQRISLSIQILKYFRTVYDEYKDNIAPFFKDRPVVNWTFHPNAVFERFNAFLERLFTIQWFFNTVIEFLKLEKVEIGGLKGRALSARITGVSVEFNQCFSVFASKTYDVLDPDDPTFKE
;
A
#
# COMPACT_ATOMS: atom_id res chain seq x y z
N ALA A 1 -50.40 25.87 -1.80
CA ALA A 1 -49.08 26.11 -1.18
C ALA A 1 -48.12 24.90 -1.30
N TYR A 2 -48.56 23.66 -1.10
CA TYR A 2 -47.66 22.49 -1.06
C TYR A 2 -47.25 21.90 -2.42
N TYR A 3 -48.04 22.11 -3.48
CA TYR A 3 -47.78 21.51 -4.80
C TYR A 3 -46.37 21.81 -5.38
N PRO A 4 -45.85 23.06 -5.33
CA PRO A 4 -44.47 23.34 -5.76
C PRO A 4 -43.42 22.56 -4.97
N CYS A 5 -43.58 22.41 -3.66
CA CYS A 5 -42.67 21.63 -2.81
C CYS A 5 -42.69 20.15 -3.20
N PHE A 6 -43.87 19.56 -3.42
CA PHE A 6 -44.00 18.18 -3.88
C PHE A 6 -43.39 17.97 -5.28
N LYS A 7 -43.54 18.94 -6.19
CA LYS A 7 -42.93 18.88 -7.52
C LYS A 7 -41.40 18.88 -7.44
N THR A 8 -40.81 19.73 -6.60
CA THR A 8 -39.37 19.75 -6.35
C THR A 8 -38.90 18.45 -5.71
N LEU A 9 -39.61 17.96 -4.70
CA LEU A 9 -39.30 16.70 -4.03
C LEU A 9 -39.31 15.53 -5.02
N PHE A 10 -40.34 15.41 -5.83
CA PHE A 10 -40.46 14.37 -6.85
C PHE A 10 -39.28 14.43 -7.84
N LYS A 11 -38.92 15.62 -8.34
CA LYS A 11 -37.76 15.81 -9.22
C LYS A 11 -36.45 15.37 -8.56
N ASN A 12 -36.26 15.70 -7.29
CA ASN A 12 -35.06 15.33 -6.54
C ASN A 12 -34.98 13.80 -6.37
N VAL A 13 -36.09 13.14 -6.03
CA VAL A 13 -36.15 11.68 -5.90
C VAL A 13 -35.85 10.98 -7.22
N VAL A 14 -36.43 11.45 -8.33
CA VAL A 14 -36.17 10.87 -9.66
C VAL A 14 -34.71 11.05 -10.07
N THR A 15 -34.13 12.23 -9.83
CA THR A 15 -32.70 12.50 -10.11
C THR A 15 -31.79 11.62 -9.25
N ALA A 16 -32.05 11.52 -7.95
CA ALA A 16 -31.26 10.71 -7.03
C ALA A 16 -31.36 9.20 -7.36
N LEU A 17 -32.53 8.73 -7.78
CA LEU A 17 -32.72 7.35 -8.23
C LEU A 17 -31.91 7.05 -9.50
N ALA A 18 -31.88 7.98 -10.46
CA ALA A 18 -31.07 7.83 -11.67
C ALA A 18 -29.57 7.80 -11.35
N GLU A 19 -29.09 8.71 -10.48
CA GLU A 19 -27.71 8.71 -9.99
C GLU A 19 -27.35 7.39 -9.29
N ALA A 20 -28.18 6.93 -8.35
CA ALA A 20 -27.93 5.71 -7.60
C ALA A 20 -27.86 4.47 -8.52
N ARG A 21 -28.73 4.39 -9.52
CA ARG A 21 -28.73 3.29 -10.50
C ARG A 21 -27.46 3.27 -11.35
N ASP A 22 -27.03 4.43 -11.85
CA ASP A 22 -25.80 4.56 -12.64
C ASP A 22 -24.57 4.17 -11.82
N ILE A 23 -24.42 4.76 -10.62
CA ILE A 23 -23.29 4.47 -9.73
C ILE A 23 -23.26 2.98 -9.37
N THR A 24 -24.41 2.39 -9.02
CA THR A 24 -24.48 0.97 -8.66
C THR A 24 -24.10 0.08 -9.82
N LEU A 25 -24.62 0.36 -11.03
CA LEU A 25 -24.31 -0.41 -12.24
C LEU A 25 -22.80 -0.44 -12.52
N TYR A 26 -22.14 0.71 -12.45
CA TYR A 26 -20.74 0.83 -12.80
C TYR A 26 -19.78 0.40 -11.68
N LEU A 27 -20.13 0.57 -10.40
CA LEU A 27 -19.27 0.13 -9.30
C LEU A 27 -19.35 -1.38 -9.03
N ASN A 28 -20.47 -2.04 -9.33
CA ASN A 28 -20.68 -3.46 -9.01
C ASN A 28 -19.59 -4.41 -9.57
N PRO A 29 -19.01 -4.21 -10.78
CA PRO A 29 -17.90 -5.02 -11.26
C PRO A 29 -16.66 -5.02 -10.35
N LEU A 30 -16.40 -3.94 -9.58
CA LEU A 30 -15.25 -3.86 -8.69
C LEU A 30 -15.34 -4.85 -7.52
N THR A 31 -16.54 -5.23 -7.10
CA THR A 31 -16.74 -6.16 -5.97
C THR A 31 -15.96 -7.46 -6.18
N ARG A 32 -16.00 -8.03 -7.39
CA ARG A 32 -15.25 -9.25 -7.71
C ARG A 32 -13.74 -9.01 -7.65
N HIS A 33 -13.26 -7.86 -8.12
CA HIS A 33 -11.83 -7.54 -8.08
C HIS A 33 -11.33 -7.34 -6.65
N PHE A 34 -12.13 -6.74 -5.77
CA PHE A 34 -11.80 -6.60 -4.36
C PHE A 34 -11.77 -7.94 -3.64
N GLN A 35 -12.78 -8.79 -3.84
CA GLN A 35 -12.79 -10.15 -3.30
C GLN A 35 -11.57 -10.95 -3.77
N GLN A 36 -11.26 -10.92 -5.07
CA GLN A 36 -10.07 -11.60 -5.59
C GLN A 36 -8.78 -11.08 -4.93
N LEU A 37 -8.66 -9.78 -4.67
CA LEU A 37 -7.50 -9.20 -4.02
C LEU A 37 -7.41 -9.58 -2.53
N GLU A 38 -8.54 -9.79 -1.87
CA GLU A 38 -8.61 -10.21 -0.46
C GLU A 38 -8.35 -11.71 -0.27
N ASP A 39 -8.81 -12.53 -1.23
CA ASP A 39 -8.71 -13.99 -1.18
C ASP A 39 -7.37 -14.51 -1.72
N THR A 40 -6.67 -13.72 -2.55
CA THR A 40 -5.37 -14.10 -3.13
C THR A 40 -4.24 -13.77 -2.17
N GLU A 41 -3.26 -14.66 -2.06
CA GLU A 41 -2.05 -14.38 -1.29
C GLU A 41 -1.35 -13.13 -1.85
N PHE A 42 -0.90 -12.24 -0.97
CA PHE A 42 -0.34 -10.97 -1.40
C PHE A 42 0.87 -11.15 -2.33
N SER A 43 1.67 -12.20 -2.12
CA SER A 43 2.81 -12.58 -2.97
C SER A 43 2.43 -12.82 -4.44
N GLU A 44 1.19 -13.26 -4.70
CA GLU A 44 0.66 -13.54 -6.03
C GLU A 44 -0.29 -12.45 -6.56
N SER A 45 -0.64 -11.46 -5.73
CA SER A 45 -1.63 -10.43 -6.04
C SER A 45 -1.25 -9.49 -7.20
N LYS A 46 0.03 -9.47 -7.62
CA LYS A 46 0.57 -8.56 -8.64
C LYS A 46 -0.25 -8.60 -9.94
N VAL A 47 -0.69 -9.77 -10.38
CA VAL A 47 -1.42 -9.96 -11.64
C VAL A 47 -2.83 -9.35 -11.62
N LEU A 48 -3.39 -9.10 -10.43
CA LEU A 48 -4.74 -8.58 -10.23
C LEU A 48 -4.82 -7.05 -10.38
N LEU A 49 -3.69 -6.35 -10.25
CA LEU A 49 -3.66 -4.89 -10.18
C LEU A 49 -4.00 -4.20 -11.51
N LYS A 50 -3.54 -4.75 -12.64
CA LYS A 50 -3.88 -4.22 -13.98
C LYS A 50 -5.37 -4.37 -14.28
N PRO A 51 -5.98 -5.57 -14.14
CA PRO A 51 -7.43 -5.73 -14.30
C PRO A 51 -8.24 -4.80 -13.40
N LEU A 52 -7.85 -4.65 -12.13
CA LEU A 52 -8.52 -3.74 -11.20
C LEU A 52 -8.49 -2.29 -11.71
N MET A 53 -7.31 -1.78 -12.07
CA MET A 53 -7.17 -0.40 -12.57
C MET A 53 -7.93 -0.19 -13.88
N HIS A 54 -7.96 -1.20 -14.75
CA HIS A 54 -8.74 -1.17 -15.98
C HIS A 54 -10.24 -0.93 -15.71
N VAL A 55 -10.81 -1.63 -14.73
CA VAL A 55 -12.21 -1.42 -14.35
C VAL A 55 -12.43 -0.02 -13.77
N VAL A 56 -11.49 0.51 -12.99
CA VAL A 56 -11.56 1.91 -12.50
C VAL A 56 -11.62 2.91 -13.67
N CYS A 57 -10.82 2.73 -14.71
CA CYS A 57 -10.86 3.57 -15.91
C CYS A 57 -12.15 3.39 -16.73
N LEU A 58 -12.71 2.17 -16.79
CA LEU A 58 -14.03 1.93 -17.40
C LEU A 58 -15.15 2.66 -16.65
N ILE A 59 -15.11 2.64 -15.31
CA ILE A 59 -16.08 3.38 -14.48
C ILE A 59 -15.97 4.88 -14.76
N TRP A 60 -14.75 5.40 -14.76
CA TRP A 60 -14.48 6.82 -14.99
C TRP A 60 -15.00 7.31 -16.35
N SER A 61 -14.83 6.51 -17.40
CA SER A 61 -15.21 6.86 -18.77
C SER A 61 -16.71 6.66 -19.06
N ASN A 62 -17.38 5.72 -18.40
CA ASN A 62 -18.75 5.32 -18.75
C ASN A 62 -19.83 5.79 -17.75
N SER A 63 -19.51 5.95 -16.47
CA SER A 63 -20.48 6.45 -15.49
C SER A 63 -20.75 7.95 -15.67
N MET A 64 -22.03 8.33 -15.73
CA MET A 64 -22.42 9.75 -15.82
C MET A 64 -22.33 10.46 -14.48
N TYR A 65 -22.43 9.72 -13.37
CA TYR A 65 -22.51 10.30 -12.03
C TYR A 65 -21.26 10.05 -11.18
N TYR A 66 -20.39 9.10 -11.56
CA TYR A 66 -19.15 8.78 -10.84
C TYR A 66 -17.89 9.40 -11.46
N CYS A 67 -17.98 10.05 -12.61
CA CYS A 67 -16.88 10.73 -13.30
C CYS A 67 -16.45 12.07 -12.65
N HIS A 68 -16.47 12.14 -11.33
CA HIS A 68 -16.06 13.31 -10.54
C HIS A 68 -14.79 13.03 -9.74
N SER A 69 -13.80 13.93 -9.83
CA SER A 69 -12.49 13.76 -9.17
C SER A 69 -12.60 13.42 -7.68
N ALA A 70 -13.51 14.05 -6.94
CA ALA A 70 -13.70 13.77 -5.51
C ALA A 70 -14.10 12.31 -5.24
N LYS A 71 -15.02 11.74 -6.05
CA LYS A 71 -15.47 10.35 -5.91
C LYS A 71 -14.34 9.38 -6.27
N LEU A 72 -13.63 9.66 -7.37
CA LEU A 72 -12.51 8.83 -7.82
C LEU A 72 -11.33 8.84 -6.85
N ILE A 73 -10.99 10.00 -6.26
CA ILE A 73 -9.93 10.09 -5.23
C ILE A 73 -10.27 9.18 -4.06
N VAL A 74 -11.52 9.21 -3.57
CA VAL A 74 -11.94 8.34 -2.46
C VAL A 74 -11.81 6.87 -2.84
N LEU A 75 -12.27 6.48 -4.04
CA LEU A 75 -12.13 5.10 -4.52
C LEU A 75 -10.67 4.65 -4.55
N LEU A 76 -9.79 5.43 -5.18
CA LEU A 76 -8.37 5.10 -5.28
C LEU A 76 -7.69 5.04 -3.91
N ARG A 77 -8.06 5.92 -2.97
CA ARG A 77 -7.59 5.86 -1.58
C ARG A 77 -8.01 4.55 -0.90
N GLN A 78 -9.25 4.09 -1.11
CA GLN A 78 -9.68 2.82 -0.55
C GLN A 78 -8.97 1.62 -1.19
N ILE A 79 -8.66 1.69 -2.49
CA ILE A 79 -7.82 0.68 -3.15
C ILE A 79 -6.41 0.67 -2.52
N CYS A 80 -5.78 1.84 -2.32
CA CYS A 80 -4.51 1.95 -1.62
C CYS A 80 -4.59 1.33 -0.22
N ASN A 81 -5.64 1.64 0.55
CA ASN A 81 -5.83 1.10 1.90
C ASN A 81 -5.97 -0.42 1.90
N LEU A 82 -6.70 -0.99 0.94
CA LEU A 82 -6.83 -2.44 0.79
C LEU A 82 -5.49 -3.09 0.47
N ILE A 83 -4.71 -2.53 -0.46
CA ILE A 83 -3.38 -3.05 -0.80
C ILE A 83 -2.44 -2.98 0.41
N ILE A 84 -2.46 -1.87 1.17
CA ILE A 84 -1.68 -1.74 2.42
C ILE A 84 -2.12 -2.81 3.43
N GLN A 85 -3.42 -3.06 3.57
CA GLN A 85 -3.93 -4.08 4.48
C GLN A 85 -3.47 -5.48 4.07
N GLN A 86 -3.49 -5.82 2.78
CA GLN A 86 -2.98 -7.11 2.30
C GLN A 86 -1.47 -7.24 2.53
N ALA A 87 -0.71 -6.17 2.28
CA ALA A 87 0.73 -6.14 2.56
C ALA A 87 1.03 -6.34 4.05
N LYS A 88 0.31 -5.64 4.94
CA LYS A 88 0.46 -5.80 6.39
C LYS A 88 0.14 -7.22 6.85
N ARG A 89 -0.94 -7.81 6.32
CA ARG A 89 -1.30 -9.21 6.63
C ARG A 89 -0.21 -10.20 6.21
N PHE A 90 0.41 -9.98 5.06
CA PHE A 90 1.50 -10.82 4.54
C PHE A 90 2.82 -10.65 5.32
N LEU A 91 3.13 -9.42 5.73
CA LEU A 91 4.34 -9.12 6.50
C LEU A 91 4.22 -9.54 7.96
N ASP A 92 3.01 -9.51 8.52
CA ASP A 92 2.70 -9.74 9.92
C ASP A 92 3.55 -8.85 10.86
N PRO A 93 3.03 -7.67 11.27
CA PRO A 93 3.77 -6.75 12.12
C PRO A 93 4.24 -7.36 13.44
N SER A 94 3.55 -8.38 13.95
CA SER A 94 3.86 -9.00 15.24
C SER A 94 5.09 -9.92 15.19
N SER A 95 5.36 -10.52 14.04
CA SER A 95 6.43 -11.50 13.86
C SER A 95 7.60 -10.99 13.03
N ILE A 96 7.47 -9.87 12.30
CA ILE A 96 8.48 -9.38 11.34
C ILE A 96 9.90 -9.24 11.94
N PHE A 97 10.02 -8.82 13.20
CA PHE A 97 11.32 -8.68 13.90
C PHE A 97 11.79 -9.94 14.64
N HIS A 98 10.95 -10.96 14.70
CA HIS A 98 11.21 -12.23 15.41
C HIS A 98 11.38 -13.41 14.46
N SER A 99 10.91 -13.30 13.21
CA SER A 99 11.15 -14.29 12.16
C SER A 99 12.59 -14.26 11.68
N ASP A 100 12.98 -15.29 10.92
CA ASP A 100 14.25 -15.30 10.20
C ASP A 100 14.41 -14.03 9.35
N ILE A 101 15.56 -13.36 9.49
CA ILE A 101 15.78 -12.05 8.88
C ILE A 101 15.86 -12.15 7.35
N ASP A 102 16.40 -13.24 6.81
CA ASP A 102 16.47 -13.45 5.36
C ASP A 102 15.05 -13.64 4.79
N GLU A 103 14.22 -14.44 5.48
CA GLU A 103 12.80 -14.61 5.11
C GLU A 103 12.03 -13.29 5.20
N ALA A 104 12.18 -12.55 6.31
CA ALA A 104 11.51 -11.26 6.50
C ALA A 104 11.93 -10.24 5.44
N MET A 105 13.22 -10.20 5.08
CA MET A 105 13.76 -9.37 4.01
C MET A 105 13.17 -9.71 2.64
N GLN A 106 13.01 -10.99 2.32
CA GLN A 106 12.37 -11.41 1.08
C GLN A 106 10.92 -10.93 1.01
N ARG A 107 10.15 -11.08 2.11
CA ARG A 107 8.76 -10.62 2.19
C ARG A 107 8.64 -9.09 2.07
N ILE A 108 9.53 -8.32 2.71
CA ILE A 108 9.58 -6.86 2.59
C ILE A 108 9.91 -6.44 1.15
N SER A 109 10.92 -7.05 0.55
CA SER A 109 11.35 -6.74 -0.82
C SER A 109 10.23 -6.99 -1.83
N LEU A 110 9.56 -8.15 -1.72
CA LEU A 110 8.41 -8.48 -2.56
C LEU A 110 7.27 -7.47 -2.35
N SER A 111 6.99 -7.09 -1.11
CA SER A 111 5.95 -6.11 -0.80
C SER A 111 6.23 -4.76 -1.43
N ILE A 112 7.45 -4.24 -1.30
CA ILE A 112 7.91 -3.01 -1.96
C ILE A 112 7.76 -3.13 -3.48
N GLN A 113 8.13 -4.27 -4.06
CA GLN A 113 8.02 -4.49 -5.51
C GLN A 113 6.57 -4.42 -6.00
N ILE A 114 5.63 -5.06 -5.29
CA ILE A 114 4.20 -5.06 -5.63
C ILE A 114 3.60 -3.67 -5.47
N LEU A 115 3.93 -2.96 -4.38
CA LEU A 115 3.47 -1.58 -4.14
C LEU A 115 3.97 -0.62 -5.22
N LYS A 116 5.27 -0.69 -5.58
CA LYS A 116 5.82 0.09 -6.70
C LYS A 116 5.12 -0.25 -8.01
N TYR A 117 4.89 -1.52 -8.26
CA TYR A 117 4.18 -1.96 -9.46
C TYR A 117 2.75 -1.40 -9.52
N PHE A 118 2.01 -1.40 -8.41
CA PHE A 118 0.71 -0.74 -8.34
C PHE A 118 0.80 0.73 -8.75
N ARG A 119 1.82 1.45 -8.26
CA ARG A 119 2.03 2.85 -8.62
C ARG A 119 2.31 3.01 -10.12
N THR A 120 3.17 2.18 -10.69
CA THR A 120 3.42 2.16 -12.14
C THR A 120 2.15 1.88 -12.94
N VAL A 121 1.33 0.92 -12.51
CA VAL A 121 0.04 0.62 -13.14
C VAL A 121 -0.90 1.82 -13.09
N TYR A 122 -0.98 2.52 -11.96
CA TYR A 122 -1.77 3.75 -11.87
C TYR A 122 -1.29 4.81 -12.87
N ASP A 123 0.02 5.08 -12.92
CA ASP A 123 0.58 6.10 -13.81
C ASP A 123 0.38 5.71 -15.29
N GLU A 124 0.61 4.44 -15.65
CA GLU A 124 0.33 3.89 -17.00
C GLU A 124 -1.12 4.15 -17.44
N TYR A 125 -2.10 3.85 -16.59
CA TYR A 125 -3.52 3.99 -16.94
C TYR A 125 -4.00 5.45 -16.91
N LYS A 126 -3.46 6.27 -16.00
CA LYS A 126 -3.72 7.71 -15.95
C LYS A 126 -3.26 8.39 -17.24
N ASP A 127 -2.05 8.07 -17.71
CA ASP A 127 -1.46 8.66 -18.90
C ASP A 127 -2.13 8.16 -20.18
N ASN A 128 -2.66 6.93 -20.16
CA ASN A 128 -3.34 6.30 -21.29
C ASN A 128 -4.86 6.20 -21.08
N ILE A 129 -5.50 7.25 -20.57
CA ILE A 129 -6.94 7.20 -20.26
C ILE A 129 -7.84 7.43 -21.48
N ALA A 130 -7.35 8.11 -22.52
CA ALA A 130 -8.12 8.48 -23.70
C ALA A 130 -8.81 7.29 -24.40
N PRO A 131 -8.15 6.12 -24.59
CA PRO A 131 -8.77 4.95 -25.24
C PRO A 131 -10.01 4.38 -24.55
N PHE A 132 -10.25 4.71 -23.27
CA PHE A 132 -11.44 4.27 -22.54
C PHE A 132 -12.69 5.06 -22.92
N PHE A 133 -12.52 6.26 -23.50
CA PHE A 133 -13.62 7.12 -23.94
C PHE A 133 -13.94 6.84 -25.40
N LYS A 134 -15.09 6.22 -25.66
CA LYS A 134 -15.57 5.92 -27.03
C LYS A 134 -16.51 7.00 -27.55
N ASP A 135 -17.62 7.19 -26.84
CA ASP A 135 -18.73 8.04 -27.29
C ASP A 135 -18.81 9.38 -26.52
N ARG A 136 -17.74 9.74 -25.79
CA ARG A 136 -17.70 10.92 -24.92
C ARG A 136 -16.37 11.65 -25.01
N PRO A 137 -16.33 12.97 -24.76
CA PRO A 137 -15.08 13.70 -24.62
C PRO A 137 -14.20 13.09 -23.53
N VAL A 138 -12.90 13.03 -23.79
CA VAL A 138 -11.92 12.54 -22.82
C VAL A 138 -11.86 13.50 -21.64
N VAL A 139 -11.99 12.96 -20.43
CA VAL A 139 -11.79 13.70 -19.19
C VAL A 139 -10.58 13.11 -18.47
N ASN A 140 -9.51 13.89 -18.37
CA ASN A 140 -8.28 13.47 -17.69
C ASN A 140 -8.41 13.59 -16.17
N TRP A 141 -7.62 12.80 -15.44
CA TRP A 141 -7.51 12.94 -13.99
C TRP A 141 -6.62 14.14 -13.64
N THR A 142 -7.21 15.20 -13.08
CA THR A 142 -6.54 16.49 -12.83
C THR A 142 -6.11 16.72 -11.37
N PHE A 143 -6.36 15.79 -10.46
CA PHE A 143 -5.99 15.93 -9.06
C PHE A 143 -4.51 15.61 -8.80
N HIS A 144 -3.96 16.23 -7.75
CA HIS A 144 -2.59 15.99 -7.31
C HIS A 144 -2.45 14.55 -6.77
N PRO A 145 -1.38 13.80 -7.11
CA PRO A 145 -1.21 12.41 -6.68
C PRO A 145 -1.27 12.20 -5.16
N ASN A 146 -0.78 13.16 -4.36
CA ASN A 146 -0.84 13.06 -2.90
C ASN A 146 -2.28 12.96 -2.36
N ALA A 147 -3.28 13.48 -3.07
CA ALA A 147 -4.68 13.31 -2.67
C ALA A 147 -5.09 11.83 -2.59
N VAL A 148 -4.39 10.94 -3.29
CA VAL A 148 -4.59 9.49 -3.29
C VAL A 148 -3.51 8.76 -2.51
N PHE A 149 -2.25 9.15 -2.70
CA PHE A 149 -1.09 8.34 -2.32
C PHE A 149 -0.34 8.79 -1.07
N GLU A 150 -0.76 9.84 -0.36
CA GLU A 150 -0.05 10.32 0.83
C GLU A 150 0.22 9.20 1.85
N ARG A 151 -0.83 8.52 2.32
CA ARG A 151 -0.73 7.39 3.25
C ARG A 151 0.00 6.18 2.65
N PHE A 152 -0.20 5.93 1.35
CA PHE A 152 0.47 4.85 0.62
C PHE A 152 1.98 5.05 0.55
N ASN A 153 2.42 6.28 0.28
CA ASN A 153 3.82 6.65 0.25
C ASN A 153 4.43 6.57 1.65
N ALA A 154 3.73 7.03 2.69
CA ALA A 154 4.19 6.89 4.07
C ALA A 154 4.42 5.41 4.45
N PHE A 155 3.52 4.51 4.03
CA PHE A 155 3.69 3.07 4.22
C PHE A 155 4.91 2.52 3.44
N LEU A 156 5.09 2.94 2.19
CA LEU A 156 6.23 2.50 1.38
C LEU A 156 7.57 2.96 1.99
N GLU A 157 7.64 4.21 2.48
CA GLU A 157 8.79 4.75 3.20
C GLU A 157 9.08 3.98 4.50
N ARG A 158 8.02 3.56 5.22
CA ARG A 158 8.17 2.68 6.39
C ARG A 158 8.84 1.37 6.01
N LEU A 159 8.40 0.72 4.93
CA LEU A 159 9.01 -0.53 4.45
C LEU A 159 10.47 -0.35 4.04
N PHE A 160 10.83 0.76 3.38
CA PHE A 160 12.24 1.06 3.08
C PHE A 160 13.08 1.24 4.35
N THR A 161 12.53 1.90 5.37
CA THR A 161 13.22 2.11 6.64
C THR A 161 13.51 0.76 7.32
N ILE A 162 12.52 -0.14 7.35
CA ILE A 162 12.68 -1.49 7.91
C ILE A 162 13.67 -2.31 7.07
N GLN A 163 13.57 -2.24 5.74
CA GLN A 163 14.51 -2.92 4.84
C GLN A 163 15.95 -2.46 5.08
N TRP A 164 16.17 -1.15 5.22
CA TRP A 164 17.49 -0.58 5.52
C TRP A 164 18.00 -1.05 6.89
N PHE A 165 17.13 -1.06 7.90
CA PHE A 165 17.46 -1.57 9.23
C PHE A 165 17.86 -3.05 9.18
N PHE A 166 17.11 -3.90 8.49
CA PHE A 166 17.46 -5.32 8.34
C PHE A 166 18.77 -5.55 7.60
N ASN A 167 19.10 -4.74 6.59
CA ASN A 167 20.43 -4.81 5.98
C ASN A 167 21.53 -4.53 7.03
N THR A 168 21.30 -3.58 7.94
CA THR A 168 22.24 -3.31 9.04
C THR A 168 22.33 -4.51 9.98
N VAL A 169 21.20 -5.11 10.37
CA VAL A 169 21.19 -6.33 11.20
C VAL A 169 22.00 -7.45 10.55
N ILE A 170 21.80 -7.70 9.24
CA ILE A 170 22.55 -8.72 8.49
C ILE A 170 24.06 -8.45 8.54
N GLU A 171 24.50 -7.20 8.36
CA GLU A 171 25.93 -6.86 8.46
C GLU A 171 26.50 -7.10 9.88
N PHE A 172 25.72 -6.82 10.93
CA PHE A 172 26.15 -7.05 12.31
C PHE A 172 26.18 -8.54 12.67
N LEU A 173 25.26 -9.36 12.16
CA LEU A 173 25.29 -10.82 12.36
C LEU A 173 26.54 -11.47 11.77
N LYS A 174 27.17 -10.87 10.74
CA LYS A 174 28.45 -11.37 10.21
C LYS A 174 29.57 -11.28 11.25
N LEU A 175 29.51 -10.32 12.18
CA LEU A 175 30.53 -10.13 13.22
C LEU A 175 30.66 -11.33 14.15
N GLU A 176 29.58 -12.10 14.35
CA GLU A 176 29.61 -13.33 15.15
C GLU A 176 30.55 -14.40 14.59
N LYS A 177 30.84 -14.34 13.29
CA LYS A 177 31.68 -15.32 12.58
C LYS A 177 33.10 -14.79 12.32
N VAL A 178 33.43 -13.57 12.76
CA VAL A 178 34.72 -12.94 12.50
C VAL A 178 35.73 -13.33 13.58
N GLU A 179 36.77 -14.08 13.20
CA GLU A 179 37.94 -14.34 14.03
C GLU A 179 39.15 -13.56 13.52
N ILE A 180 39.83 -12.84 14.41
CA ILE A 180 41.07 -12.13 14.07
C ILE A 180 42.26 -12.92 14.59
N GLY A 181 43.15 -13.31 13.67
CA GLY A 181 44.42 -13.98 13.99
C GLY A 181 45.56 -13.02 14.39
N GLY A 182 46.72 -13.60 14.72
CA GLY A 182 47.95 -12.86 15.01
C GLY A 182 48.13 -12.41 16.46
N LEU A 183 49.22 -11.69 16.75
CA LEU A 183 49.66 -11.33 18.10
C LEU A 183 48.62 -10.53 18.91
N LYS A 184 47.77 -9.75 18.23
CA LYS A 184 46.67 -8.98 18.86
C LYS A 184 45.29 -9.63 18.63
N GLY A 185 45.24 -10.80 18.02
CA GLY A 185 44.01 -11.45 17.58
C GLY A 185 42.99 -11.67 18.70
N ARG A 186 43.45 -12.16 19.86
CA ARG A 186 42.59 -12.35 21.05
C ARG A 186 41.95 -11.05 21.53
N ALA A 187 42.73 -9.96 21.63
CA ALA A 187 42.23 -8.68 22.10
C ALA A 187 41.22 -8.05 21.13
N LEU A 188 41.48 -8.16 19.81
CA LEU A 188 40.58 -7.63 18.79
C LEU A 188 39.29 -8.45 18.66
N SER A 189 39.38 -9.77 18.74
CA SER A 189 38.19 -10.66 18.72
C SER A 189 37.28 -10.42 19.94
N ALA A 190 37.86 -10.17 21.13
CA ALA A 190 37.10 -9.79 22.32
C ALA A 190 36.34 -8.47 22.13
N ARG A 191 36.95 -7.48 21.45
CA ARG A 191 36.27 -6.21 21.12
C ARG A 191 35.10 -6.41 20.14
N ILE A 192 35.28 -7.23 19.12
CA ILE A 192 34.20 -7.57 18.16
C ILE A 192 33.04 -8.25 18.87
N THR A 193 33.34 -9.19 19.76
CA THR A 193 32.33 -9.86 20.59
C THR A 193 31.54 -8.85 21.42
N GLY A 194 32.24 -7.88 22.04
CA GLY A 194 31.60 -6.79 22.79
C GLY A 194 30.63 -5.97 21.94
N VAL A 195 31.03 -5.57 20.73
CA VAL A 195 30.17 -4.83 19.79
C VAL A 195 28.94 -5.65 19.37
N SER A 196 29.12 -6.96 19.10
CA SER A 196 28.01 -7.85 18.75
C SER A 196 27.00 -7.98 19.90
N VAL A 197 27.46 -8.11 21.14
CA VAL A 197 26.59 -8.17 22.33
C VAL A 197 25.81 -6.87 22.50
N GLU A 198 26.47 -5.72 22.39
CA GLU A 198 25.81 -4.41 22.49
C GLU A 198 24.74 -4.23 21.40
N PHE A 199 25.04 -4.62 20.16
CA PHE A 199 24.08 -4.60 19.07
C PHE A 199 22.86 -5.49 19.35
N ASN A 200 23.09 -6.73 19.78
CA ASN A 200 22.01 -7.68 20.07
C ASN A 200 21.10 -7.20 21.21
N GLN A 201 21.64 -6.48 22.20
CA GLN A 201 20.83 -5.82 23.24
C GLN A 201 19.93 -4.73 22.66
N CYS A 202 20.47 -3.85 21.83
CA CYS A 202 19.71 -2.80 21.14
C CYS A 202 18.62 -3.39 20.23
N PHE A 203 18.96 -4.43 19.45
CA PHE A 203 18.02 -5.12 18.57
C PHE A 203 16.88 -5.77 19.35
N SER A 204 17.18 -6.43 20.49
CA SER A 204 16.16 -7.05 21.33
C SER A 204 15.17 -6.04 21.90
N VAL A 205 15.64 -4.87 22.35
CA VAL A 205 14.77 -3.78 22.80
C VAL A 205 13.86 -3.31 21.67
N PHE A 206 14.40 -3.14 20.48
CA PHE A 206 13.63 -2.72 19.31
C PHE A 206 12.58 -3.76 18.89
N ALA A 207 12.96 -5.05 18.85
CA ALA A 207 12.05 -6.15 18.51
C ALA A 207 10.92 -6.33 19.55
N SER A 208 11.16 -5.97 20.81
CA SER A 208 10.17 -6.07 21.90
C SER A 208 9.06 -5.00 21.87
N LYS A 209 9.13 -4.04 20.94
CA LYS A 209 8.11 -3.00 20.77
C LYS A 209 6.74 -3.63 20.46
N THR A 210 5.71 -3.22 21.21
CA THR A 210 4.36 -3.83 21.16
C THR A 210 3.39 -3.12 20.22
N TYR A 211 3.79 -1.99 19.63
CA TYR A 211 2.97 -1.24 18.67
C TYR A 211 3.14 -1.80 17.25
N ASP A 212 2.20 -1.46 16.36
CA ASP A 212 2.26 -1.87 14.96
C ASP A 212 3.36 -1.09 14.22
N VAL A 213 4.52 -1.72 14.11
CA VAL A 213 5.71 -1.20 13.42
C VAL A 213 5.46 -0.88 11.93
N LEU A 214 4.40 -1.44 11.34
CA LEU A 214 3.99 -1.20 9.96
C LEU A 214 2.89 -0.14 9.84
N ASP A 215 2.46 0.50 10.93
CA ASP A 215 1.48 1.59 10.86
C ASP A 215 2.09 2.84 10.21
N PRO A 216 1.60 3.27 9.02
CA PRO A 216 2.07 4.49 8.37
C PRO A 216 1.67 5.76 9.12
N ASP A 217 0.64 5.69 9.96
CA ASP A 217 0.06 6.84 10.65
C ASP A 217 0.74 7.10 12.01
N ASP A 218 1.60 6.16 12.47
CA ASP A 218 2.35 6.28 13.72
C ASP A 218 3.68 7.04 13.53
N PRO A 219 3.82 8.27 14.06
CA PRO A 219 5.05 9.06 13.93
C PRO A 219 6.19 8.55 14.83
N THR A 220 5.88 7.82 15.90
CA THR A 220 6.84 7.43 16.95
C THR A 220 7.85 6.39 16.47
N PHE A 221 7.61 5.74 15.33
CA PHE A 221 8.58 4.80 14.77
C PHE A 221 9.89 5.44 14.35
N LYS A 222 9.88 6.74 14.02
CA LYS A 222 11.09 7.49 13.67
C LYS A 222 11.82 8.09 14.88
N GLU A 223 11.20 8.00 16.06
CA GLU A 223 11.75 8.46 17.35
C GLU A 223 12.44 7.30 18.09
#